data_AF-A0A7X6VB66-F1
#
_entry.id   AF-A0A7X6VB66-F1
#
_cell.length_a   1.000
_cell.length_b   1.000
_cell.length_c   1.000
_cell.angle_alpha   90.00
_cell.angle_beta   90.00
_cell.angle_gamma   90.00
#
_symmetry.space_group_name_H-M   'P 1'
#
loop_
_entity.id
_entity.type
_entity.pdbx_description
1 polymer ?
#
loop_
_entity_poly.entity_id
_entity_poly.type
_entity_poly.pdbx_seq_one_letter_code
_entity_poly.pdbx_strand_id
1 'polypeptide(L)'
;SKNTERYGYNNRGELISATNEVDATSYAYTFDNIGNRIVADELGTNTAYTANTLNQYTSIEHDEETFIPEFDDDGNQTLVKTAPESGTSHTMRKTVL
;
A
#
# COMPACT_ATOMS: atom_id res chain seq x y z
N SER A 1 -8.09 -31.94 0.55
CA SER A 1 -7.48 -30.62 0.37
C SER A 1 -7.77 -29.79 1.60
N LYS A 2 -6.76 -29.38 2.38
CA LYS A 2 -6.96 -28.40 3.45
C LYS A 2 -6.75 -27.04 2.82
N ASN A 3 -7.80 -26.23 2.79
CA ASN A 3 -7.64 -24.82 2.45
C ASN A 3 -6.93 -24.16 3.64
N THR A 4 -5.62 -23.96 3.51
CA THR A 4 -4.73 -23.36 4.54
C THR A 4 -4.69 -21.84 4.43
N GLU A 5 -5.39 -21.30 3.44
CA GLU A 5 -5.58 -19.87 3.22
C GLU A 5 -6.88 -19.42 3.87
N ARG A 6 -6.82 -18.32 4.61
CA ARG A 6 -7.99 -17.68 5.22
C ARG A 6 -8.01 -16.22 4.81
N TYR A 7 -9.19 -15.76 4.37
CA TYR A 7 -9.44 -14.39 3.95
C TYR A 7 -10.56 -13.80 4.80
N GLY A 8 -10.36 -12.56 5.24
CA GLY A 8 -11.34 -11.78 5.99
C GLY A 8 -11.63 -10.49 5.24
N TYR A 9 -12.91 -10.13 5.20
CA TYR A 9 -13.39 -8.95 4.49
C TYR A 9 -14.23 -8.08 5.43
N ASN A 10 -14.20 -6.77 5.21
CA ASN A 10 -15.15 -5.86 5.87
C ASN A 10 -16.52 -5.87 5.16
N ASN A 11 -17.46 -5.05 5.65
CA ASN A 11 -18.82 -4.96 5.10
C ASN A 11 -18.89 -4.36 3.68
N ARG A 12 -17.83 -3.72 3.20
CA ARG A 12 -17.69 -3.24 1.81
C ARG A 12 -17.06 -4.27 0.89
N GLY A 13 -16.67 -5.44 1.41
CA GLY A 13 -15.99 -6.48 0.65
C GLY A 13 -14.50 -6.22 0.44
N GLU A 14 -13.90 -5.26 1.14
CA GLU A 14 -12.46 -5.02 1.09
C GLU A 14 -11.73 -6.06 1.94
N LEU A 15 -10.62 -6.60 1.45
CA LEU A 15 -9.78 -7.56 2.16
C LEU A 15 -9.11 -6.87 3.34
N ILE A 16 -9.42 -7.30 4.57
CA ILE A 16 -8.83 -6.77 5.81
C ILE A 16 -7.84 -7.74 6.45
N SER A 17 -7.85 -9.01 6.08
CA SER A 17 -6.89 -10.00 6.55
C SER A 17 -6.70 -11.13 5.56
N ALA A 18 -5.46 -11.56 5.34
CA ALA A 18 -5.15 -12.82 4.67
C ALA A 18 -4.08 -13.58 5.47
N THR A 19 -4.24 -14.89 5.65
CA THR A 19 -3.25 -15.72 6.34
C THR A 19 -3.03 -17.03 5.62
N ASN A 20 -1.80 -17.54 5.64
CA ASN A 20 -1.48 -18.91 5.23
C ASN A 20 -0.81 -19.65 6.39
N GLU A 21 -1.46 -20.72 6.86
CA GLU A 21 -0.96 -21.51 8.00
C GLU A 21 0.32 -22.32 7.68
N VAL A 22 0.56 -22.66 6.41
CA VAL A 22 1.73 -23.47 6.00
C VAL A 22 2.99 -22.63 6.02
N ASP A 23 2.91 -21.42 5.46
CA ASP A 23 4.06 -20.53 5.32
C ASP A 23 4.17 -19.54 6.50
N ALA A 24 3.24 -19.63 7.47
CA ALA A 24 3.11 -18.72 8.59
C ALA A 24 3.07 -17.23 8.18
N THR A 25 2.45 -16.94 7.03
CA THR A 25 2.33 -15.57 6.51
C THR A 25 1.02 -14.93 6.93
N SER A 26 1.08 -13.63 7.18
CA SER A 26 -0.08 -12.81 7.51
C SER A 26 -0.03 -11.45 6.84
N TYR A 27 -1.20 -10.99 6.45
CA TYR A 27 -1.45 -9.69 5.86
C TYR A 27 -2.65 -9.06 6.56
N ALA A 28 -2.59 -7.77 6.86
CA ALA A 28 -3.70 -7.00 7.40
C ALA A 28 -3.81 -5.62 6.75
N TYR A 29 -5.04 -5.15 6.56
CA TYR A 29 -5.31 -3.89 5.87
C TYR A 29 -6.41 -3.10 6.54
N THR A 30 -6.28 -1.78 6.53
CA THR A 30 -7.35 -0.86 6.90
C THR A 30 -7.57 0.16 5.78
N PHE A 31 -8.79 0.65 5.68
CA PHE A 31 -9.21 1.55 4.62
C PHE A 31 -10.00 2.72 5.17
N ASP A 32 -9.93 3.86 4.49
CA ASP A 32 -10.83 4.99 4.72
C ASP A 32 -12.24 4.69 4.18
N ASN A 33 -13.14 5.69 4.20
CA ASN A 33 -14.52 5.50 3.76
C ASN A 33 -14.69 5.41 2.24
N ILE A 34 -13.70 5.79 1.45
CA ILE A 34 -13.74 5.75 -0.02
C ILE A 34 -12.84 4.64 -0.60
N GLY A 35 -12.17 3.88 0.26
CA GLY A 35 -11.42 2.68 -0.09
C GLY A 35 -9.92 2.92 -0.27
N ASN A 36 -9.38 4.09 0.09
CA ASN A 36 -7.93 4.23 0.17
C ASN A 36 -7.42 3.42 1.35
N ARG A 37 -6.27 2.78 1.18
CA ARG A 37 -5.59 2.11 2.27
C ARG A 37 -5.11 3.15 3.28
N ILE A 38 -5.26 2.89 4.58
CA ILE A 38 -4.68 3.69 5.66
C ILE A 38 -3.45 2.97 6.21
N VAL A 39 -3.54 1.65 6.40
CA VAL A 39 -2.44 0.81 6.87
C VAL A 39 -2.37 -0.48 6.05
N ALA A 40 -1.16 -0.92 5.72
CA ALA A 40 -0.82 -2.28 5.34
C ALA A 40 0.13 -2.86 6.39
N ASP A 41 -0.14 -4.07 6.86
CA ASP A 41 0.83 -4.90 7.55
C ASP A 41 1.03 -6.14 6.68
N GLU A 42 2.21 -6.26 6.08
CA GLU A 42 2.52 -7.34 5.14
C GLU A 42 3.78 -8.05 5.63
N LEU A 43 3.63 -9.29 6.09
CA LEU A 43 4.74 -10.10 6.59
C LEU A 43 5.51 -9.43 7.76
N GLY A 44 4.83 -8.61 8.56
CA GLY A 44 5.41 -7.88 9.69
C GLY A 44 6.03 -6.53 9.34
N THR A 45 6.01 -6.13 8.05
CA THR A 45 6.39 -4.78 7.62
C THR A 45 5.16 -3.88 7.58
N ASN A 46 5.23 -2.73 8.25
CA ASN A 46 4.10 -1.81 8.34
C ASN A 46 4.26 -0.67 7.33
N THR A 47 3.19 -0.37 6.59
CA THR A 47 3.13 0.80 5.73
C THR A 47 1.88 1.62 6.04
N ALA A 48 2.08 2.88 6.43
CA ALA A 48 1.01 3.85 6.63
C ALA A 48 0.86 4.76 5.42
N TYR A 49 -0.38 5.10 5.08
CA TYR A 49 -0.72 5.90 3.91
C TYR A 49 -1.58 7.09 4.34
N THR A 50 -1.24 8.26 3.84
CA THR A 50 -2.07 9.48 3.95
C THR A 50 -2.52 9.88 2.56
N ALA A 51 -3.83 9.98 2.34
CA ALA A 51 -4.42 10.47 1.10
C ALA A 51 -5.00 11.88 1.27
N ASN A 52 -4.93 12.69 0.21
CA ASN A 52 -5.62 13.98 0.14
C ASN A 52 -7.07 13.83 -0.38
N THR A 53 -7.78 14.94 -0.49
CA THR A 53 -9.17 14.99 -0.99
C THR A 53 -9.33 14.64 -2.47
N LEU A 54 -8.23 14.59 -3.24
CA LEU A 54 -8.19 14.17 -4.64
C LEU A 54 -7.91 12.67 -4.80
N ASN A 55 -7.92 11.91 -3.69
CA ASN A 55 -7.64 10.48 -3.69
C ASN A 55 -6.19 10.13 -4.11
N GLN A 56 -5.25 11.03 -3.81
CA GLN A 56 -3.82 10.86 -4.06
C GLN A 56 -3.09 10.63 -2.74
N TYR A 57 -2.20 9.64 -2.68
CA TYR A 57 -1.33 9.47 -1.51
C TYR A 57 -0.30 10.59 -1.46
N THR A 58 -0.29 11.35 -0.36
CA THR A 58 0.65 12.44 -0.09
C THR A 58 1.74 12.04 0.91
N SER A 59 1.58 10.91 1.60
CA SER A 59 2.63 10.27 2.40
C SER A 59 2.48 8.76 2.34
N ILE A 60 3.59 8.06 2.14
CA ILE A 60 3.70 6.60 2.25
C ILE A 60 4.88 6.33 3.19
N GLU A 61 4.59 5.92 4.42
CA GLU A 61 5.57 5.64 5.47
C GLU A 61 5.77 4.14 5.54
N HIS A 62 6.93 3.65 5.13
CA HIS A 62 7.29 2.23 5.09
C HIS A 62 8.43 1.97 6.07
N ASP A 63 8.12 1.37 7.22
CA ASP A 63 9.03 1.24 8.36
C ASP A 63 9.73 2.59 8.71
N GLU A 64 11.04 2.71 8.46
CA GLU A 64 11.83 3.93 8.73
C GLU A 64 11.92 4.89 7.53
N GLU A 65 11.33 4.53 6.38
CA GLU A 65 11.46 5.28 5.15
C GLU A 65 10.13 5.93 4.73
N THR A 66 10.11 7.26 4.65
CA THR A 66 8.96 8.01 4.12
C THR A 66 9.17 8.34 2.65
N PHE A 67 8.18 8.03 1.82
CA PHE A 67 8.06 8.50 0.46
C PHE A 67 6.94 9.54 0.36
N ILE A 68 7.26 10.69 -0.22
CA ILE A 68 6.32 11.79 -0.48
C ILE A 68 6.11 11.88 -1.99
N PRO A 69 5.01 11.36 -2.55
CA PRO A 69 4.69 11.52 -3.96
C PRO A 69 4.53 13.01 -4.33
N GLU A 70 4.99 13.38 -5.52
CA GLU A 70 4.78 14.70 -6.12
C GLU A 70 3.76 14.57 -7.25
N PHE A 71 2.97 15.63 -7.47
CA PHE A 71 1.94 15.70 -8.50
C PHE A 71 2.05 17.01 -9.27
N ASP A 72 1.66 17.01 -10.54
CA ASP A 72 1.45 18.24 -11.31
C ASP A 72 0.07 18.87 -11.06
N ASP A 73 -0.20 20.02 -11.67
CA ASP A 73 -1.45 20.76 -11.51
C ASP A 73 -2.68 19.99 -12.03
N ASP A 74 -2.48 19.05 -12.95
CA ASP A 74 -3.52 18.16 -13.48
C ASP A 74 -3.74 16.93 -12.59
N GLY A 75 -2.92 16.76 -11.56
CA GLY A 75 -2.99 15.67 -10.60
C GLY A 75 -2.27 14.39 -11.02
N ASN A 76 -1.44 14.42 -12.05
CA ASN A 76 -0.62 13.28 -12.43
C ASN A 76 0.58 13.16 -11.49
N GLN A 77 0.87 11.94 -11.02
CA GLN A 77 2.03 11.69 -10.16
C GLN A 77 3.34 11.82 -10.95
N THR A 78 4.19 12.76 -10.55
CA THR A 78 5.47 13.09 -11.19
C THR A 78 6.67 12.45 -10.49
N LEU A 79 6.56 12.10 -9.21
CA LEU A 79 7.58 11.35 -8.48
C LEU A 79 7.06 9.96 -8.13
N VAL A 80 7.73 8.91 -8.60
CA VAL A 80 7.38 7.52 -8.32
C VAL A 80 8.55 6.81 -7.66
N LYS A 81 8.25 5.99 -6.66
CA LYS A 81 9.21 5.08 -6.05
C LYS A 81 8.76 3.64 -6.28
N THR A 82 9.64 2.84 -6.84
CA THR A 82 9.40 1.41 -7.09
C THR A 82 10.48 0.58 -6.42
N ALA A 83 10.10 -0.43 -5.66
CA ALA A 83 11.03 -1.50 -5.29
C ALA A 83 10.95 -2.62 -6.34
N PRO A 84 12.06 -3.03 -6.98
CA PRO A 84 12.11 -4.29 -7.69
C PRO A 84 12.03 -5.44 -6.68
N GLU A 85 11.66 -6.64 -7.15
CA GLU A 85 11.66 -7.87 -6.33
C GLU A 85 13.02 -8.15 -5.65
N SER A 86 14.10 -7.51 -6.12
CA SER A 86 15.46 -7.58 -5.58
C SER A 86 15.79 -6.60 -4.44
N GLY A 87 14.82 -5.81 -3.96
CA GLY A 87 14.89 -5.11 -2.66
C GLY A 87 15.46 -3.69 -2.65
N THR A 88 15.94 -3.14 -3.76
CA THR A 88 16.43 -1.75 -3.80
C THR A 88 15.41 -0.79 -4.39
N SER A 89 14.75 0.01 -3.56
CA SER A 89 13.87 1.09 -4.01
C SER A 89 14.59 2.07 -4.96
N HIS A 90 13.97 2.37 -6.10
CA HIS A 90 14.41 3.39 -7.05
C HIS A 90 13.36 4.49 -7.17
N THR A 91 13.80 5.74 -7.04
CA THR A 91 12.95 6.91 -7.23
C THR A 91 13.19 7.51 -8.61
N MET A 92 12.12 7.67 -9.39
CA MET A 92 12.16 8.27 -10.72
C MET A 92 11.22 9.46 -10.80
N ARG A 93 11.71 10.55 -11.40
CA ARG A 93 10.86 11.67 -11.83
C ARG A 93 10.37 11.41 -13.25
N LYS A 94 9.06 11.41 -13.43
CA LYS A 94 8.43 11.41 -14.75
C LYS A 94 8.40 12.83 -15.27
N THR A 95 8.88 13.03 -16.50
CA THR A 95 8.68 14.29 -17.21
C THR A 95 7.27 14.28 -17.79
N VAL A 96 6.45 15.26 -17.40
CA VAL A 96 5.15 15.54 -18.02
C VAL A 96 5.40 16.07 -19.44
N LEU A 97 4.69 15.55 -20.44
CA LEU A 97 4.69 16.04 -21.82
C LEU A 97 3.50 16.95 -22.06
#